data_AF-A0A947S2E7-F1
#
_entry.id   AF-A0A947S2E7-F1
#
_cell.length_a   1.000
_cell.length_b   1.000
_cell.length_c   1.000
_cell.angle_alpha   90.00
_cell.angle_beta   90.00
_cell.angle_gamma   90.00
#
_symmetry.space_group_name_H-M   'P 1'
#
loop_
_entity.id
_entity.type
_entity.pdbx_description
1 polymer ?
#
loop_
_entity_poly.entity_id
_entity_poly.type
_entity_poly.pdbx_seq_one_letter_code
_entity_poly.pdbx_strand_id
1 'polypeptide(L)'
;MLPTTREYVDREKKSIFTTTLDDSPAIQKGKGVYFLGLDGRKHIDFTSQVSVLSTGYCPDRVVRALKHTAETVHSGISADWPFCFEFEGMEISRAAL
;
A
#
# COMPACT_ATOMS: atom_id res chain seq x y z
N MET A 1 -0.12 15.59 -17.46
CA MET A 1 -0.97 16.17 -16.40
C MET A 1 -1.53 15.01 -15.57
N LEU A 2 -1.65 15.14 -14.24
CA LEU A 2 -2.33 14.11 -13.44
C LEU A 2 -3.84 14.12 -13.78
N PRO A 3 -4.52 12.97 -13.75
CA PRO A 3 -5.96 12.94 -13.95
C PRO A 3 -6.67 13.63 -12.78
N THR A 4 -7.84 14.17 -13.05
CA THR A 4 -8.77 14.56 -11.98
C THR A 4 -9.28 13.32 -11.24
N THR A 5 -9.75 13.51 -10.01
CA THR A 5 -10.41 12.41 -9.25
C THR A 5 -11.57 11.78 -10.03
N ARG A 6 -12.33 12.59 -10.77
CA ARG A 6 -13.43 12.09 -11.59
C ARG A 6 -12.94 11.18 -12.72
N GLU A 7 -11.93 11.61 -13.47
CA GLU A 7 -11.34 10.79 -14.54
C GLU A 7 -10.74 9.48 -14.00
N TYR A 8 -10.14 9.53 -12.79
CA TYR A 8 -9.65 8.33 -12.11
C TYR A 8 -10.78 7.34 -11.79
N VAL A 9 -11.86 7.80 -11.17
CA VAL A 9 -13.02 6.96 -10.79
C VAL A 9 -13.77 6.44 -12.02
N ASP A 10 -13.91 7.25 -13.07
CA ASP A 10 -14.54 6.82 -14.32
C ASP A 10 -13.74 5.71 -15.01
N ARG A 11 -12.40 5.79 -14.96
CA ARG A 11 -11.52 4.72 -15.46
C ARG A 11 -11.63 3.45 -14.63
N GLU A 12 -11.66 3.58 -13.31
CA GLU A 12 -11.82 2.45 -12.38
C GLU A 12 -13.10 1.67 -12.69
N LYS A 13 -14.25 2.35 -12.78
CA LYS A 13 -15.55 1.73 -13.11
C LYS A 13 -15.55 0.99 -14.45
N LYS A 14 -14.79 1.49 -15.43
CA LYS A 14 -14.68 0.86 -16.75
C LYS A 14 -13.77 -0.37 -16.75
N SER A 15 -12.78 -0.41 -15.86
CA SER A 15 -11.67 -1.37 -15.94
C SER A 15 -11.73 -2.47 -14.87
N ILE A 16 -12.37 -2.18 -13.73
CA ILE A 16 -12.38 -3.05 -12.55
C ILE A 16 -13.83 -3.32 -12.18
N PHE A 17 -14.18 -4.60 -12.04
CA PHE A 17 -15.45 -4.97 -11.43
C PHE A 17 -15.38 -4.68 -9.93
N THR A 18 -16.32 -3.91 -9.40
CA THR A 18 -16.38 -3.60 -7.96
C THR A 18 -17.80 -3.73 -7.43
N THR A 19 -17.91 -4.15 -6.16
CA THR A 19 -19.13 -4.10 -5.36
C THR A 19 -19.13 -2.90 -4.40
N THR A 20 -18.03 -2.15 -4.32
CA THR A 20 -17.92 -0.96 -3.48
C THR A 20 -18.26 0.30 -4.28
N LEU A 21 -18.89 1.27 -3.60
CA LEU A 21 -19.14 2.60 -4.12
C LEU A 21 -18.31 3.58 -3.30
N ASP A 22 -17.44 4.32 -3.95
CA ASP A 22 -16.58 5.30 -3.31
C ASP A 22 -16.48 6.57 -4.18
N ASP A 23 -16.75 7.72 -3.57
CA ASP A 23 -16.58 9.05 -4.15
C ASP A 23 -15.50 9.86 -3.42
N SER A 24 -14.70 9.19 -2.58
CA SER A 24 -13.60 9.78 -1.83
C SER A 24 -12.53 10.39 -2.74
N PRO A 25 -11.77 11.38 -2.25
CA PRO A 25 -10.66 11.94 -2.99
C PRO A 25 -9.61 10.87 -3.35
N ALA A 26 -9.32 10.72 -4.64
CA ALA A 26 -8.19 9.92 -5.09
C ALA A 26 -6.86 10.49 -4.54
N ILE A 27 -6.03 9.63 -3.95
CA ILE A 27 -4.83 10.02 -3.20
C ILE A 27 -3.59 10.03 -4.09
N GLN A 28 -2.83 11.14 -4.08
CA GLN A 28 -1.53 11.25 -4.74
C GLN A 28 -0.37 10.77 -3.85
N LYS A 29 -0.35 11.17 -2.57
CA LYS A 29 0.68 10.81 -1.59
C LYS A 29 0.16 10.98 -0.16
N GLY A 30 0.73 10.24 0.79
CA GLY A 30 0.38 10.33 2.21
C GLY A 30 1.61 10.35 3.13
N LYS A 31 1.48 10.99 4.30
CA LYS A 31 2.45 10.93 5.39
C LYS A 31 1.78 11.18 6.75
N GLY A 32 1.98 10.27 7.70
CA GLY A 32 1.37 10.38 9.03
C GLY A 32 -0.16 10.34 8.92
N VAL A 33 -0.86 11.30 9.52
CA VAL A 33 -2.34 11.39 9.46
C VAL A 33 -2.87 12.12 8.22
N TYR A 34 -1.98 12.57 7.33
CA TYR A 34 -2.36 13.41 6.19
C TYR A 34 -2.17 12.71 4.85
N PHE A 35 -3.01 13.08 3.88
CA PHE A 35 -2.78 12.79 2.47
C PHE A 35 -3.04 14.00 1.58
N LEU A 36 -2.45 13.98 0.38
CA LEU A 36 -2.67 14.95 -0.69
C LEU A 36 -3.56 14.29 -1.75
N GLY A 37 -4.71 14.88 -2.06
CA GLY A 37 -5.59 14.44 -3.13
C GLY A 37 -5.06 14.82 -4.52
N LEU A 38 -5.60 14.21 -5.57
CA LEU A 38 -5.28 14.58 -6.96
C LEU A 38 -5.75 16.00 -7.32
N ASP A 39 -6.64 16.59 -6.53
CA ASP A 39 -7.06 17.99 -6.61
C ASP A 39 -6.04 18.98 -6.00
N GLY A 40 -4.93 18.48 -5.45
CA GLY A 40 -3.89 19.27 -4.81
C GLY A 40 -4.22 19.71 -3.38
N ARG A 41 -5.34 19.23 -2.80
CA ARG A 41 -5.73 19.58 -1.43
C ARG A 41 -5.18 18.59 -0.41
N LYS A 42 -4.79 19.11 0.75
CA LYS A 42 -4.29 18.31 1.87
C LYS A 42 -5.47 17.97 2.79
N HIS A 43 -5.63 16.69 3.10
CA HIS A 43 -6.69 16.15 3.95
C HIS A 43 -6.09 15.49 5.20
N ILE A 44 -6.85 15.47 6.29
CA ILE A 44 -6.62 14.59 7.44
C ILE A 44 -7.47 13.33 7.23
N ASP A 45 -6.87 12.15 7.34
CA ASP A 45 -7.60 10.88 7.23
C ASP A 45 -8.18 10.47 8.59
N PHE A 46 -9.49 10.63 8.74
CA PHE A 46 -10.24 10.17 9.91
C PHE A 46 -10.73 8.72 9.80
N THR A 47 -10.55 8.08 8.64
CA THR A 47 -10.94 6.68 8.41
C THR A 47 -9.81 5.72 8.77
N SER A 48 -8.56 6.18 8.66
CA SER A 48 -7.34 5.35 8.73
C SER A 48 -7.45 4.09 7.86
N GLN A 49 -8.18 4.17 6.74
CA GLN A 49 -8.59 3.04 5.90
C GLN A 49 -9.11 1.86 6.72
N VAL A 50 -10.11 2.09 7.58
CA VAL A 50 -10.66 1.08 8.49
C VAL A 50 -9.57 0.52 9.42
N SER A 51 -8.83 1.44 10.06
CA SER A 51 -7.72 1.16 11.00
C SER A 51 -6.49 0.45 10.40
N VAL A 52 -6.44 0.19 9.09
CA VAL A 52 -5.26 -0.38 8.41
C VAL A 52 -4.06 0.56 8.52
N LEU A 53 -4.30 1.87 8.53
CA LEU A 53 -3.28 2.91 8.66
C LEU A 53 -3.15 3.46 10.10
N SER A 54 -3.30 2.62 11.12
CA SER A 54 -3.19 3.04 12.53
C SER A 54 -1.85 3.71 12.88
N THR A 55 -0.76 3.38 12.18
CA THR A 55 0.56 4.02 12.33
C THR A 55 0.80 5.19 11.37
N GLY A 56 -0.23 5.56 10.61
CA GLY A 56 -0.21 6.61 9.59
C GLY A 56 0.31 6.15 8.23
N TYR A 57 0.08 6.98 7.22
CA TYR A 57 0.63 6.80 5.88
C TYR A 57 2.16 6.83 5.91
N CYS A 58 2.78 5.87 5.22
CA CYS A 58 4.23 5.77 5.00
C CYS A 58 5.07 5.98 6.29
N PRO A 59 4.95 5.11 7.31
CA PRO A 59 5.77 5.19 8.52
C PRO A 59 7.22 4.84 8.19
N ASP A 60 8.18 5.68 8.57
CA ASP A 60 9.56 5.55 8.06
C ASP A 60 10.23 4.23 8.47
N ARG A 61 9.94 3.74 9.67
CA ARG A 61 10.47 2.44 10.14
C ARG A 61 9.94 1.28 9.29
N VAL A 62 8.66 1.29 8.97
CA VAL A 62 8.00 0.23 8.17
C VAL A 62 8.48 0.29 6.73
N VAL A 63 8.51 1.49 6.12
CA VAL A 63 8.98 1.68 4.75
C VAL A 63 10.45 1.24 4.60
N ARG A 64 11.32 1.56 5.57
CA ARG A 64 12.71 1.10 5.55
C ARG A 64 12.82 -0.42 5.66
N ALA A 65 12.07 -1.04 6.57
CA ALA A 65 12.06 -2.49 6.72
C ALA A 65 11.59 -3.17 5.42
N LEU A 66 10.48 -2.71 4.84
CA LEU A 66 9.96 -3.25 3.57
C LEU A 66 10.97 -3.13 2.42
N LYS A 67 11.63 -1.97 2.28
CA LYS A 67 12.64 -1.77 1.23
C LYS A 67 13.83 -2.73 1.40
N HIS A 68 14.33 -2.86 2.63
CA HIS A 68 15.43 -3.76 2.93
C HIS A 68 15.05 -5.22 2.66
N THR A 69 13.87 -5.65 3.12
CA THR A 69 13.36 -7.00 2.88
C THR A 69 13.18 -7.26 1.38
N ALA A 70 12.67 -6.31 0.61
CA ALA A 70 12.47 -6.47 -0.84
C ALA A 70 13.78 -6.65 -1.65
N GLU A 71 14.95 -6.34 -1.08
CA GLU A 71 16.25 -6.59 -1.73
C GLU A 71 16.68 -8.06 -1.62
N THR A 72 16.21 -8.77 -0.58
CA THR A 72 16.73 -10.09 -0.23
C THR A 72 15.68 -11.18 -0.32
N VAL A 73 14.38 -10.85 -0.28
CA VAL A 73 13.33 -11.87 -0.30
C VAL A 73 12.83 -12.25 -1.68
N HIS A 74 12.70 -13.55 -1.92
CA HIS A 74 12.13 -14.09 -3.16
C HIS A 74 10.61 -14.30 -3.07
N SER A 75 10.02 -14.31 -1.87
CA SER A 75 8.57 -14.33 -1.64
C SER A 75 8.21 -13.55 -0.38
N GLY A 76 7.55 -12.39 -0.53
CA GLY A 76 7.17 -11.53 0.59
C GLY A 76 5.81 -11.86 1.23
N ILE A 77 5.07 -12.85 0.69
CA ILE A 77 3.70 -13.15 1.09
C ILE A 77 3.47 -14.67 1.04
N SER A 78 4.08 -15.42 1.94
CA SER A 78 3.61 -16.77 2.21
C SER A 78 2.50 -16.69 3.27
N ALA A 79 1.27 -17.03 2.90
CA ALA A 79 0.21 -17.25 3.88
C ALA A 79 0.53 -18.42 4.85
N ASP A 80 1.50 -19.25 4.48
CA ASP A 80 1.80 -20.53 5.12
C ASP A 80 3.13 -20.55 5.87
N TRP A 81 3.45 -19.54 6.69
CA TRP A 81 4.63 -19.49 7.61
C TRP A 81 5.76 -20.51 7.30
N PRO A 82 6.39 -20.50 6.12
CA PRO A 82 7.63 -21.21 5.95
C PRO A 82 8.62 -20.45 6.83
N PHE A 83 9.37 -21.18 7.63
CA PHE A 83 10.48 -20.61 8.39
C PHE A 83 11.44 -19.93 7.40
N CYS A 84 11.34 -18.61 7.29
CA CYS A 84 12.28 -17.79 6.54
C CYS A 84 13.45 -17.50 7.47
N PHE A 85 14.66 -17.90 7.06
CA PHE A 85 15.88 -17.54 7.75
C PHE A 85 16.94 -17.11 6.75
N GLU A 86 17.81 -16.22 7.22
CA GLU A 86 18.93 -15.73 6.45
C GLU A 86 20.18 -16.55 6.79
N PHE A 87 20.88 -17.04 5.77
CA PHE A 87 22.16 -17.72 5.90
C PHE A 87 23.15 -17.11 4.91
N GLU A 88 24.24 -16.51 5.41
CA GLU A 88 25.27 -15.85 4.60
C GLU A 88 24.71 -14.82 3.59
N GLY A 89 23.66 -14.08 3.99
CA GLY A 89 23.02 -13.07 3.13
C GLY A 89 22.02 -13.62 2.12
N MET A 90 21.74 -14.92 2.14
CA MET A 90 20.73 -15.57 1.30
C MET A 90 19.46 -15.87 2.11
N GLU A 91 18.29 -15.50 1.57
CA GLU A 91 17.03 -16.02 2.10
C GLU A 91 16.88 -17.49 1.72
N ILE A 92 16.58 -18.33 2.72
CA ILE A 92 16.17 -19.72 2.51
C ILE A 92 14.72 -19.85 2.98
N SER A 93 13.84 -20.27 2.07
CA SER A 93 12.46 -20.64 2.42
C SER A 93 11.99 -21.84 1.58
N ARG A 94 10.93 -22.51 2.05
CA ARG A 94 10.33 -23.66 1.37
C ARG A 94 9.28 -23.19 0.39
N ALA A 95 9.34 -23.66 -0.86
CA ALA A 95 8.24 -23.50 -1.80
C ALA A 95 6.97 -24.21 -1.26
N ALA A 96 5.86 -23.48 -1.16
CA ALA A 96 4.56 -24.10 -0.98
C ALA A 96 4.16 -24.76 -2.32
N LEU A 97 3.93 -26.07 -2.31
CA LEU A 97 3.38 -26.84 -3.44
C LEU A 97 1.89 -27.07 -3.22
#